data_AF-H1KE55-F1
#
_entry.id   AF-H1KE55-F1
#
_cell.length_a   1.000
_cell.length_b   1.000
_cell.length_c   1.000
_cell.angle_alpha   90.00
_cell.angle_beta   90.00
_cell.angle_gamma   90.00
#
_symmetry.space_group_name_H-M   'P 1'
#
loop_
_entity.id
_entity.type
_entity.pdbx_description
1 polymer ?
#
loop_
_entity_poly.entity_id
_entity_poly.type
_entity_poly.pdbx_seq_one_letter_code
_entity_poly.pdbx_strand_id
1 'polypeptide(L)' 'MSGFYEELAEILEVEPDQVTADLRLESTSWDSLAVVSTIALIDEQYDKAVNATALAACETVGDIERLIAARQTESEA' A
#
# COMPACT_ATOMS: atom_id res chain seq x y z
N MET A 1 4.56 -15.34 -9.61
CA MET A 1 4.14 -15.20 -8.20
C MET A 1 4.82 -13.93 -7.74
N SER A 2 4.23 -12.79 -8.08
CA SER A 2 4.69 -11.49 -7.62
C SER A 2 4.23 -11.32 -6.18
N GLY A 3 5.14 -10.93 -5.29
CA GLY A 3 4.78 -10.59 -3.91
C GLY A 3 4.26 -9.15 -3.85
N PHE A 4 3.37 -8.85 -2.91
CA PHE A 4 2.90 -7.48 -2.65
C PHE A 4 4.02 -6.44 -2.62
N TYR A 5 5.14 -6.74 -1.96
CA TYR A 5 6.29 -5.83 -1.91
C TYR A 5 6.99 -5.64 -3.25
N GLU A 6 6.95 -6.62 -4.15
CA GLU A 6 7.58 -6.53 -5.47
C GLU A 6 6.80 -5.57 -6.38
N GLU A 7 5.48 -5.75 -6.45
CA GLU A 7 4.61 -4.84 -7.20
C GLU A 7 4.54 -3.45 -6.57
N LEU A 8 4.55 -3.37 -5.24
CA LEU A 8 4.65 -2.09 -4.54
C LEU A 8 5.99 -1.40 -4.83
N ALA A 9 7.11 -2.13 -4.90
CA ALA A 9 8.41 -1.57 -5.27
C ALA A 9 8.40 -0.98 -6.69
N GLU A 10 7.78 -1.69 -7.64
CA GLU A 10 7.60 -1.19 -9.01
C GLU A 10 6.78 0.11 -9.03
N ILE A 11 5.69 0.18 -8.25
CA ILE A 11 4.86 1.39 -8.14
C ILE A 11 5.64 2.55 -7.52
N LEU A 12 6.42 2.28 -6.48
CA LEU A 12 7.20 3.30 -5.77
C LEU A 12 8.49 3.70 -6.49
N GLU A 13 8.82 3.02 -7.60
CA GLU A 13 10.07 3.16 -8.36
C GLU A 13 11.33 2.92 -7.50
N VAL A 14 11.27 1.92 -6.63
CA VAL A 14 12.37 1.52 -5.72
C VAL A 14 12.68 0.04 -5.87
N GLU A 15 13.76 -0.42 -5.21
CA GLU A 15 14.06 -1.85 -5.16
C GLU A 15 13.18 -2.58 -4.13
N PRO A 16 12.75 -3.82 -4.39
CA PRO A 16 11.93 -4.61 -3.46
C PRO A 16 12.61 -4.81 -2.10
N ASP A 17 13.95 -4.91 -2.07
CA ASP A 17 14.73 -4.97 -0.83
C ASP A 17 14.67 -3.68 0.01
N GLN A 18 14.26 -2.54 -0.58
CA GLN A 18 14.09 -1.27 0.13
C GLN A 18 12.68 -1.09 0.69
N VAL A 19 11.69 -1.84 0.19
CA VAL A 19 10.30 -1.76 0.65
C VAL A 19 10.19 -2.42 2.03
N THR A 20 10.35 -1.59 3.05
CA THR A 20 10.29 -1.96 4.46
C THR A 20 9.23 -1.12 5.17
N ALA A 21 8.74 -1.57 6.33
CA ALA A 21 7.74 -0.82 7.09
C ALA A 21 8.17 0.62 7.43
N ASP A 22 9.49 0.86 7.56
CA ASP A 22 10.08 2.17 7.83
C ASP A 22 10.29 3.04 6.56
N LEU A 23 10.06 2.48 5.35
CA LEU A 23 10.20 3.21 4.11
C LEU A 23 9.15 4.33 4.04
N ARG A 24 9.62 5.56 3.85
CA ARG A 24 8.77 6.74 3.72
C ARG A 24 8.29 6.92 2.29
N LEU A 25 6.98 6.96 2.12
CA LEU A 25 6.33 7.13 0.82
C LEU A 25 6.65 8.51 0.22
N GLU A 26 6.74 9.55 1.05
CA GLU A 26 7.12 10.92 0.62
C GLU A 26 8.49 11.00 -0.08
N SER A 27 9.38 10.03 0.18
CA SER A 27 10.73 9.98 -0.40
C SER A 27 10.80 9.14 -1.68
N THR A 28 9.66 8.64 -2.16
CA THR A 28 9.53 7.75 -3.32
C THR A 28 8.58 8.34 -4.37
N SER A 29 8.24 7.59 -5.43
CA SER A 29 7.26 8.02 -6.44
C SER A 29 5.79 7.97 -5.95
N TRP A 30 5.55 8.33 -4.69
CA TRP A 30 4.20 8.31 -4.08
C TRP A 30 3.37 9.51 -4.54
N ASP A 31 2.74 9.36 -5.69
CA ASP A 31 1.82 10.34 -6.26
C ASP A 31 0.38 9.80 -6.36
N SER A 32 -0.52 10.60 -6.94
CA SER A 32 -1.91 10.18 -7.17
C SER A 32 -2.04 8.89 -7.98
N LEU A 33 -1.14 8.64 -8.94
CA LEU A 33 -1.11 7.42 -9.73
C LEU A 33 -0.64 6.25 -8.88
N ALA A 34 0.44 6.40 -8.12
CA ALA A 34 0.91 5.36 -7.21
C ALA A 34 -0.15 4.95 -6.18
N VAL A 35 -0.90 5.91 -5.63
CA VAL A 35 -2.05 5.65 -4.74
C VAL A 35 -3.10 4.80 -5.45
N VAL A 36 -3.51 5.16 -6.67
CA VAL A 36 -4.53 4.40 -7.43
C VAL A 36 -4.03 2.99 -7.78
N SER A 37 -2.79 2.85 -8.23
CA SER A 37 -2.17 1.55 -8.53
C SER A 37 -2.09 0.67 -7.29
N THR A 38 -1.73 1.24 -6.15
CA THR A 38 -1.64 0.51 -4.88
C THR A 38 -3.03 0.06 -4.40
N ILE A 39 -4.09 0.85 -4.63
CA ILE A 39 -5.47 0.43 -4.34
C ILE A 39 -5.84 -0.79 -5.18
N ALA A 40 -5.58 -0.74 -6.50
CA ALA A 40 -5.86 -1.87 -7.39
C ALA A 40 -5.07 -3.11 -6.97
N LEU A 41 -3.78 -2.95 -6.66
CA LEU A 41 -2.92 -4.02 -6.17
C LEU A 41 -3.47 -4.68 -4.89
N ILE A 42 -3.95 -3.87 -3.94
CA ILE A 42 -4.53 -4.37 -2.68
C ILE A 42 -5.86 -5.08 -2.94
N ASP A 43 -6.70 -4.54 -3.83
CA ASP A 43 -7.96 -5.14 -4.22
C ASP A 43 -7.74 -6.49 -4.89
N GLU A 44 -6.78 -6.60 -5.81
CA GLU A 44 -6.47 -7.85 -6.53
C GLU A 44 -5.83 -8.92 -5.63
N GLN A 45 -4.93 -8.55 -4.71
CA GLN A 45 -4.22 -9.52 -3.87
C GLN A 45 -4.96 -9.89 -2.59
N TYR A 46 -5.71 -8.95 -2.01
CA TYR A 46 -6.35 -9.15 -0.71
C TYR A 46 -7.88 -9.16 -0.79
N ASP A 47 -8.49 -8.97 -1.98
CA ASP A 47 -9.94 -8.82 -2.19
C ASP A 47 -10.51 -7.72 -1.28
N LYS A 48 -9.74 -6.62 -1.14
CA LYS A 48 -10.03 -5.52 -0.22
C LYS A 48 -10.05 -4.19 -0.95
N ALA A 49 -11.21 -3.54 -0.96
CA ALA A 49 -11.28 -2.13 -1.25
C ALA A 49 -10.59 -1.35 -0.12
N VAL A 50 -9.67 -0.44 -0.45
CA VAL A 50 -9.07 0.56 0.46
C VAL A 50 -9.48 1.97 0.02
N ASN A 51 -9.64 2.89 0.97
CA ASN A 51 -10.02 4.27 0.63
C ASN A 51 -8.79 5.05 0.16
N ALA A 52 -8.87 5.69 -1.01
CA ALA A 52 -7.78 6.47 -1.59
C ALA A 52 -7.29 7.60 -0.68
N THR A 53 -8.18 8.28 0.05
CA THR A 53 -7.83 9.32 1.01
C THR A 53 -7.11 8.76 2.22
N ALA A 54 -7.52 7.58 2.70
CA ALA A 54 -6.83 6.93 3.82
C ALA A 54 -5.43 6.44 3.40
N LEU A 55 -5.32 5.89 2.19
CA LEU A 55 -4.04 5.46 1.63
C LEU A 55 -3.12 6.66 1.36
N ALA A 56 -3.63 7.74 0.77
CA ALA A 56 -2.86 8.97 0.55
C ALA A 56 -2.41 9.66 1.85
N ALA A 57 -3.05 9.36 2.98
CA ALA A 57 -2.65 9.84 4.31
C ALA A 57 -1.59 8.96 4.98
N CYS A 58 -1.23 7.80 4.39
CA CYS A 58 -0.13 6.97 4.86
C CYS A 58 1.21 7.68 4.64
N GLU A 59 2.08 7.65 5.64
CA GLU A 59 3.42 8.25 5.55
C GLU A 59 4.47 7.19 5.20
N THR A 60 4.23 5.95 5.61
CA THR A 60 5.15 4.81 5.47
C THR A 60 4.46 3.59 4.87
N VAL A 61 5.26 2.65 4.34
CA VAL A 61 4.74 1.33 3.90
C VAL A 61 4.06 0.61 5.07
N GLY A 62 4.58 0.74 6.30
CA GLY A 62 3.96 0.16 7.49
C GLY A 62 2.54 0.69 7.74
N ASP A 63 2.26 1.94 7.38
CA ASP A 63 0.89 2.49 7.48
C ASP A 63 -0.05 1.82 6.47
N ILE A 64 0.44 1.52 5.26
CA ILE A 64 -0.33 0.79 4.24
C ILE A 64 -0.67 -0.62 4.77
N GLU A 65 0.31 -1.34 5.31
CA GLU A 65 0.09 -2.67 5.89
C GLU A 65 -0.93 -2.63 7.03
N ARG A 66 -0.82 -1.62 7.91
CA ARG A 66 -1.78 -1.40 8.99
C ARG A 66 -3.16 -1.05 8.46
N LEU A 67 -3.28 -0.30 7.37
CA LEU A 67 -4.55 0.01 6.74
C LEU A 67 -5.22 -1.25 6.17
N ILE A 68 -4.44 -2.11 5.52
CA ILE A 68 -4.89 -3.42 5.01
C ILE A 68 -5.34 -4.33 6.16
N ALA A 69 -4.61 -4.34 7.28
CA ALA A 69 -4.93 -5.13 8.46
C ALA A 69 -6.13 -4.59 9.26
N ALA A 70 -6.24 -3.26 9.43
CA ALA A 70 -7.24 -2.61 10.28
C ALA A 70 -8.68 -2.84 9.80
N ARG A 71 -8.90 -2.94 8.49
CA ARG A 71 -10.24 -3.21 7.93
C ARG A 71 -10.80 -4.60 8.25
N GLN A 72 -10.07 -5.48 8.93
CA GLN A 72 -10.64 -6.71 9.48
C GLN A 72 -11.61 -6.46 10.66
N THR A 73 -11.66 -5.25 11.22
CA THR A 73 -12.41 -4.98 12.47
C THR A 73 -13.81 -4.39 12.26
N GLU A 74 -14.21 -4.01 11.03
CA GLU A 74 -15.51 -3.33 10.78
C GLU A 74 -16.62 -4.25 10.22
N SER A 75 -16.41 -5.57 10.09
CA SER A 75 -17.44 -6.51 9.62
C SER A 75 -17.98 -7.48 10.69
N GLU A 76 -17.67 -7.26 11.97
CA GLU A 76 -18.26 -8.00 13.09
C GLU A 76 -18.71 -7.03 14.21
N ALA A 77 -19.82 -6.34 13.98
CA ALA A 77 -20.63 -5.70 15.04
C ALA A 77 -22.11 -5.72 14.66
#